data_AF-A0A426R1Z4-F1
#
_entry.id   AF-A0A426R1Z4-F1
#
_cell.length_a   1.000
_cell.length_b   1.000
_cell.length_c   1.000
_cell.angle_alpha   90.00
_cell.angle_beta   90.00
_cell.angle_gamma   90.00
#
_symmetry.space_group_name_H-M   'P 1'
#
loop_
_entity.id
_entity.type
_entity.pdbx_description
1 polymer ?
#
loop_
_entity_poly.entity_id
_entity_poly.type
_entity_poly.pdbx_seq_one_letter_code
_entity_poly.pdbx_strand_id
1 'polypeptide(L)'
;MGKSRSSALRRFGRLASIGAAAAVAVGLMSPGAANAETFVPLPGGEKVAGPYKIARFDESAKVAPQIAFNGLNRNAWATGTALAEVPAGSTGTLKTGYLVGCQLDMTDLELGLEAGAGIEGGNTNIVTLFPIPFLIGGAGWTENTIEGGAEFNIPLQDREVAAVEIASKDVTGPTTAIQYQDVGISVQNCGGYAQARAYTTLELTGNYRYKGTLYGQPFSIG
;
A
#
# COMPACT_ATOMS: atom_id res chain seq x y z
N MET A 1 37.34 27.28 59.97
CA MET A 1 37.29 27.03 58.51
C MET A 1 36.47 25.76 58.27
N GLY A 2 35.25 25.80 57.72
CA GLY A 2 34.49 24.54 57.52
C GLY A 2 33.01 24.60 57.10
N LYS A 3 32.33 25.75 57.08
CA LYS A 3 30.88 25.81 56.77
C LYS A 3 30.50 25.99 55.29
N SER A 4 31.42 26.39 54.39
CA SER A 4 31.05 26.66 52.99
C SER A 4 31.06 25.45 52.04
N ARG A 5 31.86 24.41 52.36
CA ARG A 5 32.05 23.24 51.46
C ARG A 5 30.83 22.31 51.42
N SER A 6 30.02 22.25 52.48
CA SER A 6 28.83 21.39 52.57
C SER A 6 27.61 21.94 51.80
N SER A 7 27.51 23.25 51.60
CA SER A 7 26.41 23.88 50.85
C SER A 7 26.55 23.71 49.34
N ALA A 8 27.78 23.83 48.82
CA ALA A 8 28.08 23.58 47.41
C ALA A 8 27.76 22.13 47.02
N LEU A 9 28.17 21.15 47.84
CA LEU A 9 27.96 19.72 47.58
C LEU A 9 26.46 19.34 47.54
N ARG A 10 25.63 19.97 48.39
CA ARG A 10 24.16 19.79 48.39
C ARG A 10 23.48 20.40 47.17
N ARG A 11 24.02 21.50 46.62
CA ARG A 11 23.50 22.12 45.39
C ARG A 11 23.86 21.31 44.14
N PHE A 12 25.08 20.77 44.07
CA PHE A 12 25.49 19.88 42.98
C PHE A 12 24.72 18.56 42.98
N GLY A 13 24.43 17.97 44.15
CA GLY A 13 23.62 16.76 44.24
C GLY A 13 22.18 16.93 43.72
N ARG A 14 21.55 18.09 43.96
CA ARG A 14 20.20 18.40 43.46
C ARG A 14 20.13 18.62 41.94
N LEU A 15 21.19 19.19 41.35
CA LEU A 15 21.28 19.36 39.90
C LEU A 15 21.51 18.03 39.18
N ALA A 16 22.31 17.14 39.76
CA ALA A 16 22.55 15.80 39.21
C ALA A 16 21.28 14.92 39.25
N SER A 17 20.47 15.00 40.31
CA SER A 17 19.24 14.21 40.43
C SER A 17 18.13 14.64 39.45
N ILE A 18 18.05 15.94 39.12
CA ILE A 18 17.07 16.45 38.15
C ILE A 18 17.46 16.06 36.72
N GLY A 19 18.76 16.09 36.40
CA GLY A 19 19.27 15.65 35.10
C GLY A 19 19.03 14.16 34.82
N ALA A 20 19.17 13.31 35.84
CA ALA A 20 18.93 11.87 35.70
C ALA A 20 17.44 11.54 35.48
N ALA A 21 16.52 12.22 36.18
CA ALA A 21 15.08 12.00 36.00
C ALA A 21 14.58 12.47 34.62
N ALA A 22 15.12 13.57 34.10
CA ALA A 22 14.81 14.04 32.74
C ALA A 22 15.28 13.07 31.65
N ALA A 23 16.45 12.44 31.83
CA ALA A 23 16.98 11.47 30.86
C ALA A 23 16.14 10.18 30.79
N VAL A 24 15.60 9.71 31.92
CA VAL A 24 14.73 8.52 31.95
C VAL A 24 13.35 8.81 31.35
N ALA A 25 12.80 10.02 31.55
CA ALA A 25 11.52 10.42 30.96
C ALA A 25 11.57 10.52 29.42
N VAL A 26 12.70 10.97 28.86
CA VAL A 26 12.89 11.04 27.40
C VAL A 26 13.17 9.66 26.80
N GLY A 27 13.87 8.77 27.52
CA GLY A 27 14.13 7.39 27.08
C GLY A 27 12.89 6.49 27.05
N LEU A 28 11.85 6.80 27.84
CA LEU A 28 10.58 6.04 27.85
C LEU A 28 9.55 6.52 26.82
N MET A 29 9.80 7.62 26.12
CA MET A 29 9.00 8.04 24.96
C MET A 29 9.60 7.48 23.65
N SER A 30 10.06 6.23 23.68
CA SER A 30 10.29 5.49 22.45
C SER A 30 8.90 5.10 21.93
N PRO A 31 8.38 5.69 20.84
CA PRO A 31 7.25 5.08 20.16
C PRO A 31 7.75 3.72 19.70
N GLY A 32 7.46 2.65 20.47
CA GLY A 32 7.78 1.29 20.07
C GLY A 32 7.27 1.11 18.66
N ALA A 33 8.14 0.63 17.75
CA ALA A 33 7.95 0.60 16.30
C ALA A 33 6.48 0.57 15.90
N ALA A 34 5.89 1.75 15.75
CA ALA A 34 4.56 1.85 15.19
C ALA A 34 4.75 1.34 13.77
N ASN A 35 4.01 0.30 13.41
CA ASN A 35 3.92 -0.23 12.06
C ASN A 35 3.30 0.88 11.19
N ALA A 36 4.08 1.91 10.91
CA ALA A 36 3.66 3.13 10.24
C ALA A 36 3.63 2.86 8.75
N GLU A 37 2.63 3.43 8.09
CA GLU A 37 2.53 3.40 6.65
C GLU A 37 3.79 4.00 6.03
N THR A 38 4.36 3.32 5.04
CA THR A 38 5.49 3.85 4.28
C THR A 38 4.97 4.68 3.12
N PHE A 39 5.31 5.97 3.12
CA PHE A 39 4.92 6.88 2.07
C PHE A 39 5.82 6.72 0.84
N VAL A 40 5.20 6.52 -0.32
CA VAL A 40 5.84 6.38 -1.62
C VAL A 40 5.37 7.53 -2.52
N PRO A 41 6.23 8.54 -2.78
CA PRO A 41 5.91 9.56 -3.76
C PRO A 41 6.00 8.98 -5.18
N LEU A 42 5.01 9.26 -6.03
CA LEU A 42 4.99 8.83 -7.42
C LEU A 42 5.10 10.04 -8.34
N PRO A 43 5.95 9.99 -9.38
CA PRO A 43 6.27 11.16 -10.21
C PRO A 43 5.13 11.57 -11.16
N GLY A 44 4.01 10.83 -11.18
CA GLY A 44 2.92 11.03 -12.14
C GLY A 44 3.38 10.79 -13.58
N GLY A 45 2.83 11.57 -14.52
CA GLY A 45 3.26 11.56 -15.91
C GLY A 45 2.25 12.19 -16.86
N GLU A 46 2.65 12.39 -18.11
CA GLU A 46 1.75 12.84 -19.17
C GLU A 46 2.01 12.12 -20.49
N LYS A 47 0.97 12.07 -21.31
CA LYS A 47 1.00 11.53 -22.67
C LYS A 47 0.16 12.43 -23.57
N VAL A 48 0.79 12.95 -24.62
CA VAL A 48 0.15 13.79 -25.63
C VAL A 48 0.16 13.05 -26.96
N ALA A 49 -0.99 13.00 -27.63
CA ALA A 49 -1.16 12.39 -28.94
C ALA A 49 -2.05 13.28 -29.80
N GLY A 50 -1.44 14.12 -30.64
CA GLY A 50 -2.18 15.13 -31.40
C GLY A 50 -2.88 16.12 -30.45
N PRO A 51 -4.20 16.33 -30.56
CA PRO A 51 -4.93 17.25 -29.70
C PRO A 51 -5.39 16.63 -28.37
N TYR A 52 -5.05 15.35 -28.11
CA TYR A 52 -5.47 14.64 -26.91
C TYR A 52 -4.32 14.58 -25.91
N LYS A 53 -4.60 14.91 -24.65
CA LYS A 53 -3.66 14.79 -23.54
C LYS A 53 -4.26 13.95 -22.43
N ILE A 54 -3.44 13.08 -21.85
CA ILE A 54 -3.71 12.37 -20.61
C ILE A 54 -2.60 12.75 -19.64
N ALA A 55 -2.95 13.16 -18.43
CA ALA A 55 -2.00 13.50 -17.38
C ALA A 55 -2.40 12.88 -16.05
N ARG A 56 -1.39 12.61 -15.22
CA ARG A 56 -1.54 12.21 -13.83
C ARG A 56 -0.55 12.98 -12.97
N PHE A 57 -1.03 13.50 -11.85
CA PHE A 57 -0.24 14.30 -10.91
C PHE A 57 -0.78 14.14 -9.48
N ASP A 58 -0.04 14.67 -8.51
CA ASP A 58 -0.28 14.53 -7.07
C ASP A 58 -0.44 13.07 -6.60
N GLU A 59 0.27 12.16 -7.28
CA GLU A 59 0.16 10.75 -7.03
C GLU A 59 1.07 10.31 -5.88
N SER A 60 0.49 9.58 -4.93
CA SER A 60 1.25 8.96 -3.85
C SER A 60 0.58 7.67 -3.39
N ALA A 61 1.39 6.78 -2.83
CA ALA A 61 0.91 5.58 -2.17
C ALA A 61 1.39 5.56 -0.71
N LYS A 62 0.54 5.07 0.19
CA LYS A 62 0.89 4.77 1.57
C LYS A 62 0.83 3.26 1.73
N VAL A 63 1.98 2.59 1.79
CA VAL A 63 2.04 1.14 1.92
C VAL A 63 1.92 0.78 3.38
N ALA A 64 0.87 0.03 3.68
CA ALA A 64 0.46 -0.30 5.03
C ALA A 64 0.89 -1.70 5.43
N PRO A 65 1.12 -1.93 6.72
CA PRO A 65 1.03 -3.27 7.28
C PRO A 65 -0.36 -3.87 7.04
N GLN A 66 -0.43 -5.20 6.96
CA GLN A 66 -1.66 -5.93 6.68
C GLN A 66 -2.75 -5.63 7.72
N ILE A 67 -3.95 -5.21 7.28
CA ILE A 67 -5.07 -4.94 8.20
C ILE A 67 -5.54 -6.23 8.90
N ALA A 68 -5.54 -7.37 8.18
CA ALA A 68 -5.89 -8.66 8.75
C ALA A 68 -4.72 -9.40 9.42
N PHE A 69 -3.49 -8.84 9.35
CA PHE A 69 -2.27 -9.43 9.92
C PHE A 69 -2.03 -10.92 9.62
N ASN A 70 -2.53 -11.42 8.48
CA ASN A 70 -2.08 -12.68 7.93
C ASN A 70 -0.84 -12.35 7.05
N GLY A 71 0.24 -13.12 7.13
CA GLY A 71 1.51 -12.78 6.44
C GLY A 71 1.43 -12.73 4.90
N LEU A 72 0.25 -12.99 4.33
CA LEU A 72 -0.03 -13.07 2.90
C LEU A 72 -0.77 -11.85 2.35
N ASN A 73 -1.24 -10.94 3.21
CA ASN A 73 -1.90 -9.73 2.74
C ASN A 73 -0.87 -8.63 2.40
N ARG A 74 -1.22 -7.76 1.44
CA ARG A 74 -0.45 -6.59 1.03
C ARG A 74 -1.41 -5.43 0.81
N ASN A 75 -1.18 -4.34 1.53
CA ASN A 75 -2.13 -3.23 1.58
C ASN A 75 -1.43 -1.91 1.23
N ALA A 76 -2.08 -1.08 0.42
CA ALA A 76 -1.66 0.28 0.17
C ALA A 76 -2.86 1.20 -0.03
N TRP A 77 -2.71 2.48 0.30
CA TRP A 77 -3.68 3.52 -0.04
C TRP A 77 -3.12 4.44 -1.10
N ALA A 78 -3.87 4.62 -2.17
CA ALA A 78 -3.47 5.43 -3.31
C ALA A 78 -4.24 6.75 -3.33
N THR A 79 -3.52 7.83 -3.59
CA THR A 79 -4.06 9.18 -3.81
C THR A 79 -3.53 9.71 -5.13
N GLY A 80 -4.34 10.46 -5.88
CA GLY A 80 -3.88 11.11 -7.09
C GLY A 80 -4.99 11.77 -7.90
N THR A 81 -4.57 12.49 -8.94
CA THR A 81 -5.47 13.13 -9.90
C THR A 81 -5.16 12.64 -11.31
N ALA A 82 -6.17 12.13 -12.01
CA ALA A 82 -6.11 11.80 -13.42
C ALA A 82 -6.88 12.84 -14.23
N LEU A 83 -6.27 13.32 -15.31
CA LEU A 83 -6.80 14.41 -16.13
C LEU A 83 -6.71 14.05 -17.61
N ALA A 84 -7.72 14.45 -18.38
CA ALA A 84 -7.73 14.41 -19.82
C ALA A 84 -8.07 15.79 -20.39
N GLU A 85 -7.33 16.18 -21.44
CA GLU A 85 -7.67 17.34 -22.27
C GLU A 85 -7.96 16.87 -23.69
N VAL A 86 -9.05 17.38 -24.25
CA VAL A 86 -9.57 16.98 -25.55
C VAL A 86 -10.16 18.17 -26.29
N PRO A 87 -10.29 18.12 -27.63
CA PRO A 87 -11.04 19.11 -28.39
C PRO A 87 -12.48 19.27 -27.90
N ALA A 88 -13.01 20.49 -27.99
CA ALA A 88 -14.42 20.75 -27.73
C ALA A 88 -15.32 19.87 -28.62
N GLY A 89 -16.39 19.33 -28.02
CA GLY A 89 -17.31 18.41 -28.70
C GLY A 89 -16.84 16.95 -28.75
N SER A 90 -15.68 16.62 -28.18
CA SER A 90 -15.27 15.23 -28.00
C SER A 90 -16.18 14.52 -26.99
N THR A 91 -16.54 13.28 -27.29
CA THR A 91 -17.27 12.40 -26.38
C THR A 91 -16.41 11.18 -26.08
N GLY A 92 -16.52 10.61 -24.89
CA GLY A 92 -15.73 9.45 -24.49
C GLY A 92 -15.71 9.24 -22.99
N THR A 93 -14.78 8.42 -22.52
CA THR A 93 -14.65 8.07 -21.10
C THR A 93 -13.19 8.15 -20.68
N LEU A 94 -12.95 8.80 -19.55
CA LEU A 94 -11.69 8.78 -18.81
C LEU A 94 -11.80 7.73 -17.70
N LYS A 95 -10.84 6.81 -17.63
CA LYS A 95 -10.75 5.77 -16.60
C LYS A 95 -9.41 5.84 -15.90
N THR A 96 -9.38 5.65 -14.59
CA THR A 96 -8.13 5.59 -13.82
C THR A 96 -8.17 4.44 -12.84
N GLY A 97 -7.02 3.80 -12.64
CA GLY A 97 -6.91 2.62 -11.80
C GLY A 97 -5.47 2.19 -11.58
N TYR A 98 -5.31 1.01 -10.98
CA TYR A 98 -4.01 0.38 -10.73
C TYR A 98 -4.00 -1.04 -11.28
N LEU A 99 -2.91 -1.40 -11.93
CA LEU A 99 -2.52 -2.77 -12.20
C LEU A 99 -1.79 -3.28 -10.97
N VAL A 100 -2.24 -4.39 -10.41
CA VAL A 100 -1.65 -4.98 -9.20
C VAL A 100 -1.28 -6.41 -9.50
N GLY A 101 -0.04 -6.77 -9.19
CA GLY A 101 0.49 -8.10 -9.41
C GLY A 101 1.14 -8.64 -8.14
N CYS A 102 1.01 -9.95 -7.96
CA CYS A 102 1.69 -10.72 -6.93
C CYS A 102 2.70 -11.69 -7.56
N GLN A 103 3.82 -11.93 -6.87
CA GLN A 103 4.83 -12.89 -7.33
C GLN A 103 4.35 -14.35 -7.27
N LEU A 104 3.68 -14.76 -6.18
CA LEU A 104 3.16 -16.11 -5.99
C LEU A 104 1.74 -16.01 -5.43
N ASP A 105 0.77 -16.62 -6.11
CA ASP A 105 -0.53 -16.86 -5.51
C ASP A 105 -0.46 -18.14 -4.66
N MET A 106 -0.75 -18.01 -3.37
CA MET A 106 -0.75 -19.14 -2.45
C MET A 106 -2.09 -19.89 -2.40
N THR A 107 -3.07 -19.49 -3.22
CA THR A 107 -4.35 -20.22 -3.37
C THR A 107 -4.15 -21.59 -4.01
N ASP A 108 -3.19 -21.71 -4.94
CA ASP A 108 -2.86 -22.94 -5.69
C ASP A 108 -1.55 -23.60 -5.23
N LEU A 109 -0.95 -23.12 -4.13
CA LEU A 109 0.19 -23.80 -3.54
C LEU A 109 -0.29 -25.02 -2.72
N GLU A 110 -0.83 -26.02 -3.43
CA GLU A 110 -0.77 -27.42 -3.03
C GLU A 110 0.72 -27.79 -2.98
N LEU A 111 1.40 -27.39 -1.89
CA LEU A 111 2.64 -28.06 -1.53
C LEU A 111 2.25 -29.53 -1.38
N GLY A 112 2.72 -30.35 -2.31
CA GLY A 112 2.70 -31.81 -2.28
C GLY A 112 3.50 -32.32 -1.09
N LEU A 113 3.10 -31.93 0.12
CA LEU A 113 3.38 -32.63 1.34
C LEU A 113 2.46 -33.84 1.29
N GLU A 114 2.93 -34.88 0.61
CA GLU A 114 2.43 -36.23 0.81
C GLU A 114 2.34 -36.43 2.33
N ALA A 115 1.11 -36.48 2.83
CA ALA A 115 0.80 -36.75 4.22
C ALA A 115 1.17 -38.21 4.53
N GLY A 116 2.48 -38.49 4.55
CA GLY A 116 3.10 -39.77 4.90
C GLY A 116 3.76 -39.75 6.27
N ALA A 117 3.63 -38.67 7.04
CA ALA A 117 4.06 -38.59 8.43
C ALA A 117 2.84 -38.24 9.28
N GLY A 118 2.37 -39.21 10.06
CA GLY A 118 1.19 -39.10 10.91
C GLY A 118 1.22 -37.85 11.78
N ILE A 119 0.11 -37.09 11.73
CA ILE A 119 -0.14 -35.97 12.62
C ILE A 119 -0.86 -36.52 13.85
N GLU A 120 -0.08 -36.92 14.85
CA GLU A 120 -0.56 -37.14 16.21
C GLU A 120 0.20 -36.17 17.13
N GLY A 121 -0.54 -35.29 17.81
CA GLY A 121 -0.01 -34.42 18.85
C GLY A 121 0.34 -33.01 18.37
N GLY A 122 -0.39 -32.02 18.90
CA GLY A 122 -0.27 -30.62 18.53
C GLY A 122 1.15 -30.05 18.63
N ASN A 123 1.64 -29.55 17.50
CA ASN A 123 2.64 -28.50 17.45
C ASN A 123 2.34 -27.60 16.23
N THR A 124 2.59 -26.30 16.39
CA THR A 124 2.53 -25.34 15.27
C THR A 124 3.70 -25.64 14.34
N ASN A 125 3.42 -26.14 13.14
CA ASN A 125 4.45 -26.42 12.14
C ASN A 125 5.02 -25.08 11.63
N ILE A 126 6.25 -24.78 12.05
CA ILE A 126 7.07 -23.71 11.47
C ILE A 126 7.62 -24.25 10.16
N VAL A 127 7.14 -23.74 9.03
CA VAL A 127 7.77 -24.01 7.74
C VAL A 127 8.83 -22.92 7.53
N THR A 128 10.11 -23.27 7.65
CA THR A 128 11.22 -22.35 7.37
C THR A 128 11.57 -22.39 5.89
N LEU A 129 11.04 -21.47 5.10
CA LEU A 129 11.47 -21.26 3.71
C LEU A 129 12.32 -19.97 3.64
N PHE A 130 13.58 -20.05 4.11
CA PHE A 130 14.63 -19.01 4.10
C PHE A 130 14.27 -17.62 4.69
N PRO A 131 15.23 -16.92 5.32
CA PRO A 131 15.64 -17.09 6.71
C PRO A 131 14.56 -16.74 7.78
N ILE A 132 13.29 -16.52 7.41
CA ILE A 132 12.21 -16.16 8.34
C ILE A 132 11.23 -17.33 8.57
N PRO A 133 10.83 -17.61 9.83
CA PRO A 133 9.84 -18.65 10.14
C PRO A 133 8.43 -18.19 9.74
N PHE A 134 7.76 -18.98 8.88
CA PHE A 134 6.36 -18.78 8.50
C PHE A 134 5.46 -19.65 9.39
N LEU A 135 4.49 -19.02 10.08
CA LEU A 135 3.51 -19.70 10.92
C LEU A 135 2.24 -19.95 10.09
N ILE A 136 1.93 -21.21 9.79
CA ILE A 136 0.68 -21.59 9.13
C ILE A 136 -0.37 -21.83 10.22
N GLY A 137 -1.34 -20.90 10.32
CA GLY A 137 -2.52 -21.02 11.16
C GLY A 137 -3.79 -21.06 10.31
N GLY A 138 -4.45 -22.23 10.29
CA GLY A 138 -5.88 -22.43 10.00
C GLY A 138 -6.47 -21.87 8.71
N ALA A 139 -6.80 -22.75 7.77
CA ALA A 139 -7.64 -22.43 6.62
C ALA A 139 -9.04 -21.95 7.06
N GLY A 140 -9.37 -20.70 6.71
CA GLY A 140 -10.69 -20.12 6.84
C GLY A 140 -10.83 -18.93 5.91
N TRP A 141 -11.85 -18.93 5.05
CA TRP A 141 -12.21 -17.76 4.26
C TRP A 141 -12.58 -16.63 5.23
N THR A 142 -11.76 -15.59 5.27
CA THR A 142 -12.05 -14.41 6.11
C THR A 142 -12.66 -13.35 5.20
N GLU A 143 -14.00 -13.25 5.20
CA GLU A 143 -14.70 -12.05 4.73
C GLU A 143 -14.39 -10.90 5.70
N ASN A 144 -13.38 -10.10 5.37
CA ASN A 144 -13.17 -8.82 6.03
C ASN A 144 -13.94 -7.77 5.24
N THR A 145 -15.19 -7.51 5.63
CA THR A 145 -15.92 -6.32 5.22
C THR A 145 -15.51 -5.19 6.16
N ILE A 146 -14.68 -4.26 5.70
CA ILE A 146 -14.38 -3.03 6.44
C ILE A 146 -15.38 -1.97 6.00
N GLU A 147 -16.31 -1.63 6.90
CA GLU A 147 -17.25 -0.53 6.68
C GLU A 147 -16.49 0.81 6.67
N GLY A 148 -16.48 1.50 5.52
CA GLY A 148 -16.09 2.92 5.48
C GLY A 148 -15.23 3.41 4.32
N GLY A 149 -15.09 2.69 3.21
CA GLY A 149 -14.41 3.17 2.00
C GLY A 149 -14.63 2.21 0.83
N ALA A 150 -14.54 2.68 -0.41
CA ALA A 150 -14.62 1.79 -1.57
C ALA A 150 -13.39 0.88 -1.59
N GLU A 151 -13.54 -0.35 -1.07
CA GLU A 151 -12.53 -1.40 -1.11
C GLU A 151 -12.73 -2.26 -2.38
N PHE A 152 -11.62 -2.53 -3.09
CA PHE A 152 -11.60 -3.49 -4.18
C PHE A 152 -10.81 -4.72 -3.73
N ASN A 153 -11.53 -5.78 -3.37
CA ASN A 153 -10.91 -7.08 -3.14
C ASN A 153 -10.59 -7.72 -4.50
N ILE A 154 -9.31 -7.96 -4.77
CA ILE A 154 -8.89 -8.62 -6.01
C ILE A 154 -8.43 -10.05 -5.70
N PRO A 155 -9.19 -11.07 -6.10
CA PRO A 155 -8.62 -12.41 -6.21
C PRO A 155 -7.63 -12.42 -7.39
N LEU A 156 -6.33 -12.62 -7.11
CA LEU A 156 -5.30 -12.80 -8.14
C LEU A 156 -4.93 -14.28 -8.21
N GLN A 157 -4.92 -14.87 -9.41
CA GLN A 157 -4.31 -16.19 -9.65
C GLN A 157 -2.78 -16.07 -9.77
N ASP A 158 -2.06 -17.20 -9.79
CA ASP A 158 -0.59 -17.20 -9.91
C ASP A 158 -0.13 -16.39 -11.12
N ARG A 159 0.78 -15.44 -10.86
CA ARG A 159 1.35 -14.50 -11.86
C ARG A 159 0.31 -13.64 -12.59
N GLU A 160 -0.87 -13.47 -12.03
CA GLU A 160 -1.90 -12.60 -12.61
C GLU A 160 -1.65 -11.13 -12.23
N VAL A 161 -1.99 -10.24 -13.17
CA VAL A 161 -2.06 -8.80 -12.94
C VAL A 161 -3.52 -8.41 -13.06
N ALA A 162 -4.14 -8.01 -11.96
CA ALA A 162 -5.48 -7.47 -12.03
C ALA A 162 -5.46 -5.96 -12.25
N ALA A 163 -6.40 -5.51 -13.07
CA ALA A 163 -6.71 -4.11 -13.23
C ALA A 163 -7.85 -3.72 -12.28
N VAL A 164 -7.54 -2.92 -11.27
CA VAL A 164 -8.55 -2.27 -10.42
C VAL A 164 -8.90 -0.93 -11.01
N GLU A 165 -10.15 -0.78 -11.44
CA GLU A 165 -10.69 0.53 -11.79
C GLU A 165 -11.09 1.26 -10.51
N ILE A 166 -10.47 2.41 -10.24
CA ILE A 166 -10.85 3.27 -9.11
C ILE A 166 -12.11 4.05 -9.48
N ALA A 167 -12.11 4.64 -10.66
CA ALA A 167 -13.21 5.46 -11.13
C ALA A 167 -13.16 5.63 -12.65
N SER A 168 -14.34 5.89 -13.20
CA SER A 168 -14.56 6.30 -14.57
C SER A 168 -15.44 7.55 -14.61
N LYS A 169 -15.20 8.41 -15.61
CA LYS A 169 -15.94 9.64 -15.82
C LYS A 169 -16.10 9.91 -17.30
N ASP A 170 -17.30 10.28 -17.71
CA ASP A 170 -17.56 10.70 -19.08
C ASP A 170 -16.89 12.03 -19.37
N VAL A 171 -16.28 12.09 -20.55
CA VAL A 171 -15.57 13.27 -21.03
C VAL A 171 -16.62 14.31 -21.42
N THR A 172 -16.72 15.34 -20.59
CA THR A 172 -17.67 16.45 -20.77
C THR A 172 -16.87 17.74 -20.93
N GLY A 173 -16.69 18.16 -22.19
CA GLY A 173 -15.94 19.37 -22.53
C GLY A 173 -14.42 19.16 -22.63
N PRO A 174 -13.66 20.26 -22.72
CA PRO A 174 -12.25 20.21 -23.10
C PRO A 174 -11.32 19.69 -22.00
N THR A 175 -11.76 19.68 -20.74
CA THR A 175 -10.98 19.16 -19.61
C THR A 175 -11.86 18.32 -18.72
N THR A 176 -11.44 17.08 -18.46
CA THR A 176 -12.11 16.16 -17.54
C THR A 176 -11.10 15.62 -16.55
N ALA A 177 -11.41 15.69 -15.26
CA ALA A 177 -10.54 15.18 -14.21
C ALA A 177 -11.29 14.29 -13.22
N ILE A 178 -10.56 13.33 -12.66
CA ILE A 178 -10.93 12.42 -11.58
C ILE A 178 -9.87 12.57 -10.49
N GLN A 179 -10.28 13.01 -9.31
CA GLN A 179 -9.44 13.05 -8.12
C GLN A 179 -9.89 11.97 -7.17
N TYR A 180 -8.94 11.25 -6.59
CA TYR A 180 -9.19 10.22 -5.59
C TYR A 180 -8.18 10.35 -4.45
N GLN A 181 -8.62 10.02 -3.25
CA GLN A 181 -7.81 10.15 -2.04
C GLN A 181 -7.98 8.91 -1.17
N ASP A 182 -6.85 8.39 -0.70
CA ASP A 182 -6.75 7.24 0.20
C ASP A 182 -7.64 6.04 -0.23
N VAL A 183 -7.63 5.72 -1.53
CA VAL A 183 -8.34 4.55 -2.07
C VAL A 183 -7.53 3.30 -1.77
N GLY A 184 -8.17 2.31 -1.14
CA GLY A 184 -7.53 1.07 -0.72
C GLY A 184 -7.20 0.14 -1.90
N ILE A 185 -5.99 -0.41 -1.87
CA ILE A 185 -5.49 -1.49 -2.71
C ILE A 185 -5.11 -2.62 -1.75
N SER A 186 -5.84 -3.74 -1.81
CA SER A 186 -5.65 -4.88 -0.93
C SER A 186 -5.46 -6.13 -1.79
N VAL A 187 -4.32 -6.80 -1.63
CA VAL A 187 -4.03 -8.09 -2.26
C VAL A 187 -3.99 -9.12 -1.15
N GLN A 188 -4.81 -10.16 -1.29
CA GLN A 188 -4.83 -11.30 -0.38
C GLN A 188 -4.03 -12.45 -0.98
N ASN A 189 -3.60 -13.39 -0.14
CA ASN A 189 -2.94 -14.63 -0.58
C ASN A 189 -1.64 -14.44 -1.38
N CYS A 190 -0.97 -13.29 -1.21
CA CYS A 190 0.24 -12.98 -1.93
C CYS A 190 1.51 -13.44 -1.20
N GLY A 191 2.16 -14.47 -1.74
CA GLY A 191 3.47 -14.93 -1.33
C GLY A 191 4.59 -14.14 -2.01
N GLY A 192 5.53 -13.59 -1.23
CA GLY A 192 6.67 -12.84 -1.76
C GLY A 192 6.36 -11.36 -2.03
N TYR A 193 6.90 -10.82 -3.12
CA TYR A 193 6.75 -9.40 -3.48
C TYR A 193 5.44 -9.13 -4.22
N ALA A 194 4.82 -7.99 -3.92
CA ALA A 194 3.69 -7.43 -4.62
C ALA A 194 4.04 -6.04 -5.18
N GLN A 195 3.54 -5.76 -6.38
CA GLN A 195 3.81 -4.52 -7.08
C GLN A 195 2.52 -3.94 -7.66
N ALA A 196 2.37 -2.62 -7.56
CA ALA A 196 1.28 -1.89 -8.18
C ALA A 196 1.82 -0.85 -9.17
N ARG A 197 1.04 -0.60 -10.23
CA ARG A 197 1.32 0.45 -11.22
C ARG A 197 0.02 1.10 -11.65
N ALA A 198 -0.03 2.41 -11.57
CA ALA A 198 -1.22 3.13 -12.00
C ALA A 198 -1.38 3.15 -13.53
N TYR A 199 -2.63 3.12 -14.01
CA TYR A 199 -3.00 3.31 -15.41
C TYR A 199 -4.14 4.33 -15.54
N THR A 200 -4.07 5.20 -16.55
CA THR A 200 -5.18 6.09 -16.94
C THR A 200 -5.46 5.87 -18.41
N THR A 201 -6.71 5.53 -18.74
CA THR A 201 -7.14 5.31 -20.12
C THR A 201 -8.14 6.37 -20.52
N LEU A 202 -7.86 7.04 -21.63
CA LEU A 202 -8.81 7.91 -22.33
C LEU A 202 -9.30 7.18 -23.57
N GLU A 203 -10.60 6.92 -23.64
CA GLU A 203 -11.25 6.32 -24.80
C GLU A 203 -12.29 7.30 -25.36
N LEU A 204 -12.02 7.86 -26.54
CA LEU A 204 -12.94 8.75 -27.26
C LEU A 204 -13.78 7.99 -28.27
N THR A 205 -15.04 8.37 -28.34
CA THR A 205 -16.06 7.82 -29.22
C THR A 205 -16.54 8.88 -30.21
N GLY A 206 -17.00 8.47 -31.39
CA GLY A 206 -17.45 9.37 -32.47
C GLY A 206 -16.63 9.23 -33.76
N ASN A 207 -16.54 10.31 -34.55
CA ASN A 207 -15.88 10.33 -35.86
C ASN A 207 -14.37 10.03 -35.78
N TYR A 208 -13.74 10.37 -34.67
CA TYR A 208 -12.34 10.02 -34.38
C TYR A 208 -12.29 9.12 -33.16
N ARG A 209 -11.85 7.87 -33.35
CA ARG A 209 -11.67 6.92 -32.26
C ARG A 209 -10.23 7.00 -31.75
N TYR A 210 -10.07 7.44 -30.52
CA TYR A 210 -8.78 7.48 -29.83
C TYR A 210 -8.87 6.60 -28.59
N LYS A 211 -7.88 5.73 -28.40
CA LYS A 211 -7.70 4.99 -27.15
C LYS A 211 -6.25 5.11 -26.73
N GLY A 212 -6.01 5.87 -25.68
CA GLY A 212 -4.69 6.08 -25.13
C GLY A 212 -4.66 5.64 -23.67
N THR A 213 -3.62 4.90 -23.29
CA THR A 213 -3.32 4.61 -21.89
C THR A 213 -2.00 5.26 -21.49
N LEU A 214 -2.01 5.94 -20.36
CA LEU A 214 -0.86 6.46 -19.62
C LEU A 214 -0.57 5.50 -18.46
N TYR A 215 0.67 5.05 -18.34
CA TYR A 215 1.14 4.21 -17.25
C TYR A 215 2.08 4.99 -16.34
N GLY A 216 1.94 4.82 -15.02
CA GLY A 216 2.83 5.39 -14.03
C GLY A 216 4.08 4.54 -13.76
N GLN A 217 4.97 5.07 -12.91
CA GLN A 217 6.08 4.29 -12.36
C GLN A 217 5.51 3.22 -11.42
N PRO A 218 5.96 1.95 -11.51
CA PRO A 218 5.52 0.94 -10.58
C PRO A 218 6.16 1.12 -9.20
N PHE A 219 5.49 0.67 -8.15
CA PHE A 219 5.96 0.69 -6.76
C PHE A 219 5.62 -0.62 -6.05
N SER A 220 6.46 -1.01 -5.10
CA SER A 220 6.20 -2.19 -4.26
C SER A 220 5.14 -1.85 -3.21
N ILE A 221 4.25 -2.81 -2.93
CA ILE A 221 3.27 -2.76 -1.85
C ILE A 221 3.56 -3.82 -0.77
N GLY A 222 4.81 -4.30 -0.75
CA GLY A 222 5.36 -5.32 0.16
C GLY A 222 5.77 -6.60 -0.55
#